data_AF-A0A452T3D3-F1
#
_entry.id   AF-A0A452T3D3-F1
#
_cell.length_a   1.000
_cell.length_b   1.000
_cell.length_c   1.000
_cell.angle_alpha   90.00
_cell.angle_beta   90.00
_cell.angle_gamma   90.00
#
_symmetry.space_group_name_H-M   'P 1'
#
loop_
_entity.id
_entity.type
_entity.pdbx_description
1 polymer ?
#
loop_
_entity_poly.entity_id
_entity_poly.type
_entity_poly.pdbx_seq_one_letter_code
_entity_poly.pdbx_strand_id
1 'polypeptide(L)'
;MPIQGQPCFCKYAQGADSVEPMFRHLKNTYSGLQLIIVILPGKTPVYAEVKRVGDTLLGMATQCVQVKNVIKTSPQTLSNLCLKINVKLGGINNILVPHQRPSVFQQPVIFLGADVTHPPAGDGKKPSIAAVVGSMDAHPSRYCATVRVQRPRQEIIQDLASMVRELLIQFYKSTRFKPTRIIFYRDGVSEGQFRQVLYYELLAIREACISLEKDYQPGITYIVVQKRHHTRLFCADRTERVGRSGNIPAGTTVDTDITHPYEFDFYLCSHAGIQGTSRPSHYHVLWDDNCFTADELQLLTYQLCHTYVRCTRSVSIPAPAYYAHLVAFRARYHLVDKEHDSAEGSHVSGQSNGRDPQALAKAVQIHQDTLRTMYFA
;
A
#
# COMPACT_ATOMS: atom_id res chain seq x y z
N MET A 1 18.88 11.51 -4.66
CA MET A 1 20.17 11.50 -5.38
C MET A 1 19.98 12.15 -6.75
N PRO A 2 20.83 13.10 -7.16
CA PRO A 2 20.73 13.69 -8.51
C PRO A 2 21.10 12.65 -9.58
N ILE A 3 20.47 12.74 -10.76
CA ILE A 3 20.92 12.00 -11.94
C ILE A 3 22.18 12.70 -12.45
N GLN A 4 23.34 12.07 -12.28
CA GLN A 4 24.65 12.70 -12.50
C GLN A 4 25.12 12.67 -13.96
N GLY A 5 24.51 11.86 -14.82
CA GLY A 5 24.96 11.69 -16.19
C GLY A 5 23.94 11.01 -17.09
N GLN A 6 24.38 10.73 -18.31
CA GLN A 6 23.61 9.97 -19.30
C GLN A 6 23.39 8.52 -18.84
N PRO A 7 22.34 7.82 -19.35
CA PRO A 7 22.16 6.41 -19.05
C PRO A 7 23.34 5.58 -19.56
N CYS A 8 23.78 4.60 -18.78
CA CYS A 8 24.81 3.64 -19.19
C CYS A 8 24.35 2.71 -20.33
N PHE A 9 23.04 2.60 -20.56
CA PHE A 9 22.44 1.79 -21.61
C PHE A 9 21.12 2.41 -22.08
N CYS A 10 20.92 2.46 -23.40
CA CYS A 10 19.67 2.89 -24.03
C CYS A 10 19.43 2.09 -25.32
N LYS A 11 18.34 1.31 -25.38
CA LYS A 11 17.96 0.49 -26.54
C LYS A 11 16.45 0.43 -26.69
N TYR A 12 16.01 0.23 -27.93
CA TYR A 12 14.64 -0.17 -28.25
C TYR A 12 14.51 -1.69 -28.11
N ALA A 13 13.32 -2.13 -27.71
CA ALA A 13 12.91 -3.52 -27.67
C ALA A 13 11.40 -3.62 -27.91
N GLN A 14 10.94 -4.79 -28.34
CA GLN A 14 9.55 -5.06 -28.65
C GLN A 14 9.14 -6.42 -28.10
N GLY A 15 7.90 -6.50 -27.59
CA GLY A 15 7.34 -7.73 -27.02
C GLY A 15 7.77 -8.00 -25.57
N ALA A 16 6.98 -8.82 -24.88
CA ALA A 16 7.24 -9.22 -23.49
C ALA A 16 8.50 -10.12 -23.39
N ASP A 17 8.72 -10.97 -24.39
CA ASP A 17 9.83 -11.93 -24.44
C ASP A 17 11.22 -11.27 -24.41
N SER A 18 11.29 -9.98 -24.78
CA SER A 18 12.54 -9.20 -24.75
C SER A 18 12.94 -8.71 -23.36
N VAL A 19 12.00 -8.65 -22.41
CA VAL A 19 12.20 -8.01 -21.09
C VAL A 19 13.19 -8.78 -20.24
N GLU A 20 12.96 -10.08 -20.06
CA GLU A 20 13.80 -10.91 -19.18
C GLU A 20 15.26 -11.01 -19.69
N PRO A 21 15.54 -11.34 -20.96
CA PRO A 21 16.90 -11.37 -21.48
C PRO A 21 17.62 -10.02 -21.35
N MET A 22 16.92 -8.91 -21.64
CA MET A 22 17.49 -7.57 -21.52
C MET A 22 17.82 -7.24 -20.06
N PHE A 23 16.93 -7.53 -19.12
CA PHE A 23 17.19 -7.22 -17.71
C PHE A 23 18.31 -8.10 -17.13
N ARG A 24 18.39 -9.38 -17.54
CA ARG A 24 19.52 -10.25 -17.16
C ARG A 24 20.84 -9.69 -17.69
N HIS A 25 20.88 -9.27 -18.96
CA HIS A 25 22.05 -8.60 -19.52
C HIS A 25 22.43 -7.35 -18.72
N LEU A 26 21.46 -6.49 -18.40
CA LEU A 26 21.69 -5.28 -17.63
C LEU A 26 22.25 -5.57 -16.23
N LYS A 27 21.66 -6.54 -15.50
CA LYS A 27 22.12 -6.94 -14.16
C LYS A 27 23.54 -7.48 -14.16
N ASN A 28 23.91 -8.25 -15.17
CA ASN A 28 25.23 -8.88 -15.25
C ASN A 28 26.32 -7.94 -15.79
N THR A 29 25.95 -6.95 -16.59
CA THR A 29 26.91 -6.08 -17.30
C THR A 29 27.23 -4.81 -16.52
N TYR A 30 26.25 -4.20 -15.86
CA TYR A 30 26.40 -2.89 -15.22
C TYR A 30 26.42 -3.03 -13.70
N SER A 31 27.62 -3.16 -13.14
CA SER A 31 27.82 -3.11 -11.68
C SER A 31 27.33 -1.78 -11.12
N GLY A 32 26.58 -1.83 -10.01
CA GLY A 32 26.01 -0.63 -9.39
C GLY A 32 24.79 -0.05 -10.11
N LEU A 33 24.16 -0.77 -11.06
CA LEU A 33 22.93 -0.32 -11.72
C LEU A 33 21.81 -0.06 -10.71
N GLN A 34 21.32 1.19 -10.66
CA GLN A 34 20.34 1.62 -9.67
C GLN A 34 18.90 1.57 -10.18
N LEU A 35 18.65 1.87 -11.45
CA LEU A 35 17.30 2.06 -11.99
C LEU A 35 17.23 1.70 -13.48
N ILE A 36 16.13 1.06 -13.88
CA ILE A 36 15.74 0.93 -15.28
C ILE A 36 14.50 1.79 -15.54
N ILE A 37 14.62 2.77 -16.44
CA ILE A 37 13.47 3.52 -16.95
C ILE A 37 12.94 2.80 -18.19
N VAL A 38 11.67 2.39 -18.15
CA VAL A 38 11.03 1.63 -19.24
C VAL A 38 9.98 2.48 -19.92
N ILE A 39 10.15 2.74 -21.22
CA ILE A 39 9.18 3.53 -22.00
C ILE A 39 8.17 2.58 -22.65
N LEU A 40 6.88 2.84 -22.44
CA LEU A 40 5.79 1.98 -22.92
C LEU A 40 4.87 2.74 -23.88
N PRO A 41 4.36 2.10 -24.96
CA PRO A 41 3.52 2.76 -25.96
C PRO A 41 2.11 3.11 -25.44
N GLY A 42 1.69 2.55 -24.31
CA GLY A 42 0.34 2.71 -23.79
C GLY A 42 -0.01 1.59 -22.81
N LYS A 43 -1.25 1.10 -22.86
CA LYS A 43 -1.65 -0.12 -22.16
C LYS A 43 -1.09 -1.32 -22.94
N THR A 44 -0.28 -2.15 -22.29
CA THR A 44 0.44 -3.27 -22.93
C THR A 44 0.74 -4.36 -21.90
N PRO A 45 0.76 -5.65 -22.29
CA PRO A 45 1.17 -6.75 -21.41
C PRO A 45 2.61 -6.60 -20.91
N VAL A 46 3.48 -5.89 -21.65
CA VAL A 46 4.87 -5.63 -21.27
C VAL A 46 4.99 -4.98 -19.89
N TYR A 47 3.99 -4.22 -19.44
CA TYR A 47 4.02 -3.64 -18.09
C TYR A 47 4.05 -4.73 -16.99
N ALA A 48 3.19 -5.76 -17.11
CA ALA A 48 3.12 -6.82 -16.13
C ALA A 48 4.44 -7.60 -16.09
N GLU A 49 4.97 -7.94 -17.28
CA GLU A 49 6.23 -8.65 -17.42
C GLU A 49 7.43 -7.86 -16.83
N VAL A 50 7.51 -6.55 -17.10
CA VAL A 50 8.54 -5.67 -16.49
C VAL A 50 8.48 -5.71 -14.96
N LYS A 51 7.27 -5.76 -14.38
CA LYS A 51 7.09 -5.85 -12.92
C LYS A 51 7.37 -7.24 -12.38
N ARG A 52 7.04 -8.31 -13.11
CA ARG A 52 7.41 -9.68 -12.75
C ARG A 52 8.93 -9.82 -12.74
N VAL A 53 9.59 -9.51 -13.86
CA VAL A 53 11.05 -9.63 -13.99
C VAL A 53 11.78 -8.73 -12.99
N GLY A 54 11.37 -7.47 -12.85
CA GLY A 54 11.99 -6.52 -11.93
C GLY A 54 11.74 -6.85 -10.46
N ASP A 55 10.48 -7.02 -10.04
CA ASP A 55 10.13 -7.12 -8.63
C ASP A 55 10.36 -8.53 -8.05
N THR A 56 10.10 -9.60 -8.83
CA THR A 56 10.08 -10.99 -8.32
C THR A 56 11.26 -11.83 -8.80
N LEU A 57 11.71 -11.67 -10.05
CA LEU A 57 12.74 -12.54 -10.62
C LEU A 57 14.17 -12.04 -10.37
N LEU A 58 14.44 -10.76 -10.64
CA LEU A 58 15.81 -10.22 -10.66
C LEU A 58 16.09 -9.18 -9.58
N GLY A 59 15.07 -8.65 -8.92
CA GLY A 59 15.23 -7.67 -7.85
C GLY A 59 15.81 -6.34 -8.30
N MET A 60 15.25 -5.76 -9.37
CA MET A 60 15.75 -4.54 -9.99
C MET A 60 14.68 -3.43 -9.95
N ALA A 61 15.08 -2.23 -9.53
CA ALA A 61 14.17 -1.09 -9.51
C ALA A 61 13.78 -0.66 -10.93
N THR A 62 12.47 -0.59 -11.19
CA THR A 62 11.93 -0.19 -12.49
C THR A 62 10.97 0.99 -12.39
N GLN A 63 11.10 1.95 -13.30
CA GLN A 63 10.17 3.06 -13.46
C GLN A 63 9.62 3.12 -14.88
N CYS A 64 8.36 2.74 -15.06
CA CYS A 64 7.71 2.79 -16.36
C CYS A 64 7.15 4.19 -16.64
N VAL A 65 7.27 4.66 -17.89
CA VAL A 65 6.73 5.95 -18.35
C VAL A 65 6.02 5.73 -19.69
N GLN A 66 4.81 6.27 -19.83
CA GLN A 66 4.12 6.21 -21.12
C GLN A 66 4.78 7.13 -22.14
N VAL A 67 4.90 6.68 -23.39
CA VAL A 67 5.59 7.40 -24.48
C VAL A 67 5.06 8.83 -24.66
N LYS A 68 3.75 9.04 -24.51
CA LYS A 68 3.13 10.38 -24.58
C LYS A 68 3.72 11.38 -23.57
N ASN A 69 4.14 10.90 -22.39
CA ASN A 69 4.73 11.73 -21.34
C ASN A 69 6.25 11.91 -21.52
N VAL A 70 6.87 11.14 -22.42
CA VAL A 70 8.26 11.32 -22.85
C VAL A 70 8.32 12.33 -24.00
N ILE A 71 7.42 12.18 -24.97
CA ILE A 71 7.31 13.09 -26.13
C ILE A 71 6.92 14.49 -25.66
N LYS A 72 5.91 14.59 -24.77
CA LYS A 72 5.45 15.85 -24.22
C LYS A 72 5.58 15.84 -22.70
N THR A 73 6.70 16.37 -22.23
CA THR A 73 6.96 16.51 -20.79
C THR A 73 6.29 17.75 -20.21
N SER A 74 5.94 17.70 -18.92
CA SER A 74 5.61 18.89 -18.13
C SER A 74 6.39 18.89 -16.82
N PRO A 75 6.76 20.05 -16.26
CA PRO A 75 7.48 20.11 -14.98
C PRO A 75 6.74 19.36 -13.85
N GLN A 76 5.41 19.47 -13.79
CA GLN A 76 4.60 18.77 -12.79
C GLN A 76 4.65 17.24 -12.96
N THR A 77 4.58 16.74 -14.20
CA THR A 77 4.67 15.30 -14.48
C THR A 77 6.06 14.75 -14.14
N LEU A 78 7.12 15.48 -14.50
CA LEU A 78 8.50 15.10 -14.20
C LEU A 78 8.76 15.13 -12.69
N SER A 79 8.29 16.16 -11.98
CA SER A 79 8.40 16.25 -10.53
C SER A 79 7.73 15.04 -9.83
N ASN A 80 6.49 14.70 -10.22
CA ASN A 80 5.81 13.51 -9.69
C ASN A 80 6.53 12.18 -10.05
N LEU A 81 7.22 12.13 -11.20
CA LEU A 81 8.04 10.99 -11.58
C LEU A 81 9.27 10.87 -10.66
N CYS A 82 9.94 11.99 -10.38
CA CYS A 82 11.07 12.05 -9.44
C CYS A 82 10.68 11.62 -8.03
N LEU A 83 9.50 12.01 -7.54
CA LEU A 83 8.97 11.55 -6.24
C LEU A 83 8.96 10.02 -6.13
N LYS A 84 8.52 9.33 -7.19
CA LYS A 84 8.47 7.86 -7.24
C LYS A 84 9.86 7.25 -7.38
N ILE A 85 10.74 7.85 -8.19
CA ILE A 85 12.11 7.36 -8.38
C ILE A 85 12.89 7.43 -7.08
N ASN A 86 12.86 8.57 -6.38
CA ASN A 86 13.61 8.75 -5.13
C ASN A 86 13.24 7.69 -4.10
N VAL A 87 11.93 7.43 -3.93
CA VAL A 87 11.40 6.44 -2.98
C VAL A 87 11.79 5.01 -3.35
N LYS A 88 11.72 4.64 -4.63
CA LYS A 88 12.14 3.30 -5.10
C LYS A 88 13.62 3.03 -4.86
N LEU A 89 14.44 4.07 -4.85
CA LEU A 89 15.87 4.00 -4.56
C LEU A 89 16.18 4.23 -3.07
N GLY A 90 15.17 4.17 -2.19
CA GLY A 90 15.34 4.23 -0.74
C GLY A 90 15.43 5.64 -0.14
N GLY A 91 15.24 6.68 -0.96
CA GLY A 91 15.23 8.07 -0.51
C GLY A 91 13.97 8.46 0.24
N ILE A 92 14.07 9.52 1.04
CA ILE A 92 12.96 10.16 1.75
C ILE A 92 12.62 11.46 1.02
N ASN A 93 11.35 11.65 0.63
CA ASN A 93 10.92 12.85 -0.11
C ASN A 93 10.74 14.05 0.82
N ASN A 94 10.07 13.82 1.95
CA ASN A 94 9.79 14.78 3.01
C ASN A 94 9.39 14.00 4.28
N ILE A 95 9.30 14.71 5.40
CA ILE A 95 8.89 14.18 6.69
C ILE A 95 7.86 15.11 7.33
N LEU A 96 7.05 14.59 8.25
CA LEU A 96 6.25 15.43 9.14
C LEU A 96 7.16 16.30 9.99
N VAL A 97 6.73 17.53 10.27
CA VAL A 97 7.47 18.47 11.11
C VAL A 97 7.63 17.87 12.52
N PRO A 98 8.85 17.54 12.97
CA PRO A 98 9.03 16.64 14.11
C PRO A 98 8.39 17.10 15.43
N HIS A 99 8.35 18.41 15.68
CA HIS A 99 7.80 19.03 16.90
C HIS A 99 6.28 19.26 16.86
N GLN A 100 5.63 19.02 15.71
CA GLN A 100 4.17 19.09 15.57
C GLN A 100 3.51 17.70 15.58
N ARG A 101 4.30 16.64 15.76
CA ARG A 101 3.80 15.27 15.80
C ARG A 101 3.12 14.96 17.15
N PRO A 102 2.05 14.16 17.16
CA PRO A 102 1.40 13.69 18.38
C PRO A 102 2.34 12.97 19.35
N SER A 103 1.94 12.87 20.63
CA SER A 103 2.71 12.23 21.71
C SER A 103 3.05 10.77 21.44
N VAL A 104 2.25 10.04 20.66
CA VAL A 104 2.55 8.66 20.22
C VAL A 104 3.98 8.49 19.68
N PHE A 105 4.55 9.52 19.05
CA PHE A 105 5.90 9.49 18.46
C PHE A 105 7.05 9.60 19.48
N GLN A 106 6.76 9.85 20.75
CA GLN A 106 7.78 9.95 21.82
C GLN A 106 8.40 8.60 22.17
N GLN A 107 7.73 7.51 21.83
CA GLN A 107 8.26 6.15 21.96
C GLN A 107 8.24 5.45 20.59
N PRO A 108 9.02 4.38 20.40
CA PRO A 108 9.00 3.63 19.15
C PRO A 108 7.59 3.12 18.83
N VAL A 109 7.08 3.50 17.66
CA VAL A 109 5.75 3.10 17.17
C VAL A 109 5.89 2.60 15.73
N ILE A 110 5.16 1.53 15.39
CA ILE A 110 5.04 1.04 14.02
C ILE A 110 3.62 1.31 13.51
N PHE A 111 3.53 1.92 12.33
CA PHE A 111 2.28 2.15 11.62
C PHE A 111 2.10 1.07 10.57
N LEU A 112 1.04 0.29 10.72
CA LEU A 112 0.68 -0.78 9.80
C LEU A 112 -0.53 -0.36 8.96
N GLY A 113 -0.51 -0.76 7.69
CA GLY A 113 -1.66 -0.62 6.79
C GLY A 113 -1.98 -1.96 6.19
N ALA A 114 -3.26 -2.33 6.15
CA ALA A 114 -3.70 -3.62 5.65
C ALA A 114 -4.91 -3.48 4.72
N ASP A 115 -4.89 -4.23 3.61
CA ASP A 115 -5.97 -4.27 2.61
C ASP A 115 -6.15 -5.71 2.10
N VAL A 116 -7.39 -6.04 1.74
CA VAL A 116 -7.71 -7.26 0.99
C VAL A 116 -8.42 -6.89 -0.30
N THR A 117 -7.73 -7.13 -1.42
CA THR A 117 -8.31 -6.90 -2.75
C THR A 117 -8.94 -8.18 -3.29
N HIS A 118 -10.27 -8.17 -3.40
CA HIS A 118 -11.03 -9.25 -4.02
C HIS A 118 -10.97 -9.23 -5.57
N PRO A 119 -11.23 -10.39 -6.20
CA PRO A 119 -11.50 -10.45 -7.63
C PRO A 119 -12.74 -9.62 -8.06
N PRO A 120 -12.86 -9.28 -9.36
CA PRO A 120 -14.08 -8.68 -9.91
C PRO A 120 -15.36 -9.46 -9.58
N ALA A 121 -16.50 -8.78 -9.62
CA ALA A 121 -17.81 -9.43 -9.48
C ALA A 121 -17.98 -10.52 -10.56
N GLY A 122 -18.57 -11.66 -10.18
CA GLY A 122 -18.75 -12.82 -11.06
C GLY A 122 -17.56 -13.79 -11.10
N ASP A 123 -16.37 -13.40 -10.63
CA ASP A 123 -15.24 -14.31 -10.51
C ASP A 123 -15.24 -15.02 -9.15
N GLY A 124 -15.47 -16.34 -9.17
CA GLY A 124 -15.45 -17.20 -7.99
C GLY A 124 -14.16 -17.99 -7.80
N LYS A 125 -13.22 -17.93 -8.76
CA LYS A 125 -12.03 -18.79 -8.78
C LYS A 125 -10.75 -18.04 -8.43
N LYS A 126 -10.66 -16.75 -8.76
CA LYS A 126 -9.46 -15.96 -8.47
C LYS A 126 -9.26 -15.77 -6.96
N PRO A 127 -8.00 -15.78 -6.48
CA PRO A 127 -7.72 -15.57 -5.07
C PRO A 127 -8.00 -14.11 -4.67
N SER A 128 -8.37 -13.92 -3.40
CA SER A 128 -8.19 -12.63 -2.74
C SER A 128 -6.70 -12.40 -2.48
N ILE A 129 -6.27 -11.15 -2.49
CA ILE A 129 -4.88 -10.78 -2.19
C ILE A 129 -4.88 -9.93 -0.93
N ALA A 130 -4.22 -10.40 0.12
CA ALA A 130 -3.98 -9.65 1.34
C ALA A 130 -2.62 -8.98 1.28
N ALA A 131 -2.56 -7.70 1.62
CA ALA A 131 -1.33 -6.94 1.70
C ALA A 131 -1.24 -6.22 3.04
N VAL A 132 -0.07 -6.26 3.66
CA VAL A 132 0.23 -5.51 4.88
C VAL A 132 1.54 -4.76 4.68
N VAL A 133 1.55 -3.48 5.04
CA VAL A 133 2.75 -2.66 5.04
C VAL A 133 3.07 -2.20 6.45
N GLY A 134 4.34 -1.92 6.72
CA GLY A 134 4.77 -1.34 7.99
C GLY A 134 5.77 -0.21 7.79
N SER A 135 5.67 0.85 8.58
CA SER A 135 6.64 1.96 8.60
C SER A 135 8.01 1.46 9.06
N MET A 136 9.10 2.00 8.54
CA MET A 136 10.48 1.49 8.78
C MET A 136 11.44 2.55 9.34
N ASP A 137 10.89 3.66 9.81
CA ASP A 137 11.60 4.77 10.46
C ASP A 137 10.66 5.52 11.41
N ALA A 138 11.21 6.46 12.19
CA ALA A 138 10.46 7.28 13.12
C ALA A 138 9.70 8.45 12.44
N HIS A 139 9.90 8.69 11.15
CA HIS A 139 9.24 9.74 10.36
C HIS A 139 7.98 9.24 9.62
N PRO A 140 7.50 8.04 9.96
CA PRO A 140 6.87 7.05 9.06
C PRO A 140 6.90 7.40 7.57
N SER A 141 8.08 7.52 6.97
CA SER A 141 8.23 7.88 5.56
C SER A 141 8.53 6.68 4.67
N ARG A 142 9.35 5.73 5.14
CA ARG A 142 9.64 4.48 4.42
C ARG A 142 8.75 3.36 4.93
N TYR A 143 8.30 2.51 4.01
CA TYR A 143 7.49 1.33 4.30
C TYR A 143 8.06 0.07 3.65
N CYS A 144 8.00 -1.06 4.35
CA CYS A 144 8.15 -2.39 3.75
C CYS A 144 6.79 -3.05 3.58
N ALA A 145 6.70 -4.05 2.71
CA ALA A 145 5.47 -4.72 2.36
C ALA A 145 5.58 -6.24 2.50
N THR A 146 4.50 -6.86 2.94
CA THR A 146 4.24 -8.29 2.88
C THR A 146 2.94 -8.52 2.12
N VAL A 147 2.86 -9.60 1.35
CA VAL A 147 1.71 -9.91 0.51
C VAL A 147 1.46 -11.41 0.45
N ARG A 148 0.18 -11.80 0.43
CA ARG A 148 -0.27 -13.19 0.41
C ARG A 148 -1.48 -13.34 -0.51
N VAL A 149 -1.54 -14.48 -1.18
CA VAL A 149 -2.76 -14.95 -1.81
C VAL A 149 -3.56 -15.75 -0.79
N GLN A 150 -4.87 -15.58 -0.76
CA GLN A 150 -5.76 -16.31 0.12
C GLN A 150 -7.03 -16.73 -0.60
N ARG A 151 -7.90 -17.47 0.10
CA ARG A 151 -9.12 -18.03 -0.50
C ARG A 151 -9.97 -16.94 -1.16
N PRO A 152 -10.65 -17.24 -2.29
CA PRO A 152 -11.50 -16.28 -2.97
C PRO A 152 -12.51 -15.64 -2.02
N ARG A 153 -12.62 -14.30 -2.05
CA ARG A 153 -13.58 -13.49 -1.27
C ARG A 153 -13.49 -13.65 0.26
N GLN A 154 -12.40 -14.22 0.76
CA GLN A 154 -12.10 -14.18 2.19
C GLN A 154 -11.57 -12.79 2.56
N GLU A 155 -12.23 -12.11 3.50
CA GLU A 155 -11.84 -10.78 4.00
C GLU A 155 -10.81 -10.86 5.13
N ILE A 156 -10.89 -11.86 6.00
CA ILE A 156 -9.94 -12.04 7.11
C ILE A 156 -8.56 -12.36 6.54
N ILE A 157 -7.52 -11.62 6.93
CA ILE A 157 -6.15 -11.86 6.50
C ILE A 157 -5.64 -13.15 7.17
N GLN A 158 -5.54 -14.22 6.39
CA GLN A 158 -5.29 -15.57 6.92
C GLN A 158 -3.90 -15.73 7.54
N ASP A 159 -2.88 -15.11 6.96
CA ASP A 159 -1.47 -15.26 7.36
C ASP A 159 -0.94 -13.99 8.05
N LEU A 160 -1.82 -13.25 8.74
CA LEU A 160 -1.48 -11.95 9.31
C LEU A 160 -0.34 -12.05 10.34
N ALA A 161 -0.31 -13.10 11.16
CA ALA A 161 0.71 -13.27 12.20
C ALA A 161 2.13 -13.32 11.58
N SER A 162 2.29 -14.10 10.51
CA SER A 162 3.55 -14.19 9.77
C SER A 162 3.94 -12.86 9.12
N MET A 163 2.96 -12.21 8.46
CA MET A 163 3.14 -10.90 7.81
C MET A 163 3.59 -9.81 8.80
N VAL A 164 2.96 -9.74 9.97
CA VAL A 164 3.31 -8.78 11.03
C VAL A 164 4.67 -9.11 11.63
N ARG A 165 4.97 -10.40 11.87
CA ARG A 165 6.27 -10.85 12.38
C ARG A 165 7.41 -10.41 11.46
N GLU A 166 7.27 -10.58 10.14
CA GLU A 166 8.25 -10.13 9.16
C GLU A 166 8.49 -8.60 9.24
N LEU A 167 7.42 -7.82 9.35
CA LEU A 167 7.49 -6.36 9.45
C LEU A 167 8.12 -5.90 10.76
N LEU A 168 7.82 -6.54 11.89
CA LEU A 168 8.43 -6.24 13.19
C LEU A 168 9.93 -6.53 13.19
N ILE A 169 10.36 -7.67 12.62
CA ILE A 169 11.79 -7.98 12.44
C ILE A 169 12.46 -6.91 11.58
N GLN A 170 11.82 -6.51 10.47
CA GLN A 170 12.40 -5.53 9.56
C GLN A 170 12.43 -4.12 10.16
N PHE A 171 11.43 -3.76 10.98
CA PHE A 171 11.44 -2.53 11.77
C PHE A 171 12.65 -2.51 12.71
N TYR A 172 12.84 -3.56 13.52
CA TYR A 172 13.97 -3.65 14.44
C TYR A 172 15.32 -3.59 13.72
N LYS A 173 15.45 -4.25 12.55
CA LYS A 173 16.65 -4.15 11.72
C LYS A 173 16.92 -2.73 11.22
N SER A 174 15.87 -1.97 10.94
CA SER A 174 15.96 -0.62 10.35
C SER A 174 16.15 0.48 11.40
N THR A 175 15.58 0.32 12.59
CA THR A 175 15.55 1.36 13.62
C THR A 175 16.35 1.01 14.87
N ARG A 176 16.65 -0.28 15.10
CA ARG A 176 17.19 -0.83 16.36
C ARG A 176 16.29 -0.64 17.58
N PHE A 177 15.03 -0.29 17.36
CA PHE A 177 14.02 -0.18 18.41
C PHE A 177 12.95 -1.26 18.23
N LYS A 178 12.41 -1.75 19.35
CA LYS A 178 11.18 -2.55 19.38
C LYS A 178 10.00 -1.59 19.53
N PRO A 179 8.96 -1.65 18.69
CA PRO A 179 7.76 -0.84 18.88
C PRO A 179 7.16 -1.08 20.27
N THR A 180 6.85 -0.02 21.00
CA THR A 180 6.00 -0.11 22.20
C THR A 180 4.52 -0.02 21.84
N ARG A 181 4.22 0.47 20.63
CA ARG A 181 2.86 0.61 20.09
C ARG A 181 2.78 0.12 18.65
N ILE A 182 1.66 -0.53 18.32
CA ILE A 182 1.29 -0.94 16.95
C ILE A 182 -0.02 -0.22 16.60
N ILE A 183 0.03 0.64 15.59
CA ILE A 183 -1.16 1.34 15.07
C ILE A 183 -1.54 0.70 13.74
N PHE A 184 -2.67 0.01 13.69
CA PHE A 184 -3.09 -0.83 12.57
C PHE A 184 -4.30 -0.23 11.85
N TYR A 185 -4.09 0.30 10.64
CA TYR A 185 -5.15 0.79 9.77
C TYR A 185 -5.59 -0.31 8.79
N ARG A 186 -6.81 -0.82 8.96
CA ARG A 186 -7.40 -1.90 8.16
C ARG A 186 -8.45 -1.35 7.18
N ASP A 187 -8.15 -1.31 5.89
CA ASP A 187 -9.05 -0.77 4.85
C ASP A 187 -10.10 -1.79 4.39
N GLY A 188 -11.35 -1.37 4.19
CA GLY A 188 -12.33 -2.10 3.39
C GLY A 188 -13.22 -3.12 4.12
N VAL A 189 -13.12 -3.24 5.44
CA VAL A 189 -13.98 -4.12 6.23
C VAL A 189 -15.36 -3.48 6.42
N SER A 190 -16.42 -4.25 6.17
CA SER A 190 -17.80 -3.81 6.43
C SER A 190 -18.20 -3.97 7.91
N GLU A 191 -19.11 -3.14 8.41
CA GLU A 191 -19.56 -3.17 9.82
C GLU A 191 -20.04 -4.56 10.26
N GLY A 192 -20.79 -5.25 9.41
CA GLY A 192 -21.26 -6.62 9.67
C GLY A 192 -20.15 -7.67 9.85
N GLN A 193 -18.90 -7.33 9.50
CA GLN A 193 -17.73 -8.20 9.64
C GLN A 193 -16.78 -7.77 10.76
N PHE A 194 -17.00 -6.62 11.42
CA PHE A 194 -16.06 -6.04 12.40
C PHE A 194 -15.66 -7.03 13.48
N ARG A 195 -16.64 -7.63 14.17
CA ARG A 195 -16.37 -8.58 15.27
C ARG A 195 -15.54 -9.77 14.82
N GLN A 196 -15.88 -10.35 13.67
CA GLN A 196 -15.18 -11.54 13.17
C GLN A 196 -13.76 -11.21 12.74
N VAL A 197 -13.59 -10.13 11.97
CA VAL A 197 -12.27 -9.70 11.48
C VAL A 197 -11.38 -9.30 12.65
N LEU A 198 -11.88 -8.49 13.59
CA LEU A 198 -11.14 -8.09 14.78
C LEU A 198 -10.66 -9.31 15.58
N TYR A 199 -11.54 -10.28 15.85
CA TYR A 199 -11.21 -11.44 16.65
C TYR A 199 -9.98 -12.19 16.10
N TYR A 200 -9.97 -12.49 14.80
CA TYR A 200 -8.86 -13.23 14.20
C TYR A 200 -7.61 -12.35 13.98
N GLU A 201 -7.78 -11.12 13.49
CA GLU A 201 -6.65 -10.27 13.12
C GLU A 201 -5.93 -9.69 14.35
N LEU A 202 -6.65 -9.32 15.42
CA LEU A 202 -6.04 -8.86 16.67
C LEU A 202 -5.23 -9.96 17.35
N LEU A 203 -5.77 -11.19 17.40
CA LEU A 203 -5.05 -12.35 17.94
C LEU A 203 -3.79 -12.67 17.12
N ALA A 204 -3.86 -12.56 15.80
CA ALA A 204 -2.71 -12.77 14.93
C ALA A 204 -1.60 -11.72 15.14
N ILE A 205 -1.95 -10.44 15.37
CA ILE A 205 -0.96 -9.40 15.73
C ILE A 205 -0.30 -9.72 17.07
N ARG A 206 -1.07 -10.17 18.07
CA ARG A 206 -0.55 -10.59 19.39
C ARG A 206 0.35 -11.81 19.27
N GLU A 207 -0.06 -12.81 18.49
CA GLU A 207 0.73 -14.02 18.20
C GLU A 207 2.07 -13.66 17.56
N ALA A 208 2.09 -12.73 16.59
CA ALA A 208 3.32 -12.25 15.98
C ALA A 208 4.30 -11.69 17.03
N CYS A 209 3.80 -10.89 17.96
CA CYS A 209 4.60 -10.30 19.04
C CYS A 209 5.16 -11.38 19.98
N ILE A 210 4.30 -12.26 20.51
CA ILE A 210 4.69 -13.34 21.43
C ILE A 210 5.68 -14.32 20.77
N SER A 211 5.52 -14.58 19.47
CA SER A 211 6.40 -15.48 18.72
C SER A 211 7.82 -14.94 18.50
N LEU A 212 8.03 -13.63 18.68
CA LEU A 212 9.33 -12.97 18.54
C LEU A 212 10.10 -12.94 19.84
N GLU A 213 9.42 -12.65 20.93
CA GLU A 213 9.99 -12.54 22.26
C GLU A 213 8.93 -12.83 23.32
N LYS A 214 9.29 -13.67 24.29
CA LYS A 214 8.42 -13.95 25.43
C LYS A 214 8.10 -12.64 26.16
N ASP A 215 6.83 -12.42 26.49
CA ASP A 215 6.34 -11.23 27.20
C ASP A 215 6.41 -9.90 26.40
N TYR A 216 6.76 -9.92 25.11
CA TYR A 216 6.67 -8.74 24.25
C TYR A 216 5.20 -8.44 23.89
N GLN A 217 4.62 -7.45 24.57
CA GLN A 217 3.21 -7.08 24.48
C GLN A 217 3.06 -5.57 24.22
N PRO A 218 3.38 -5.09 23.00
CA PRO A 218 3.13 -3.69 22.66
C PRO A 218 1.62 -3.39 22.62
N GLY A 219 1.24 -2.16 22.98
CA GLY A 219 -0.16 -1.74 22.90
C GLY A 219 -0.64 -1.67 21.45
N ILE A 220 -1.78 -2.27 21.14
CA ILE A 220 -2.36 -2.31 19.79
C ILE A 220 -3.53 -1.33 19.71
N THR A 221 -3.55 -0.48 18.68
CA THR A 221 -4.73 0.29 18.27
C THR A 221 -5.16 -0.19 16.90
N TYR A 222 -6.38 -0.73 16.81
CA TYR A 222 -6.95 -1.33 15.62
C TYR A 222 -8.05 -0.44 15.06
N ILE A 223 -7.84 0.10 13.85
CA ILE A 223 -8.69 1.12 13.24
C ILE A 223 -9.13 0.60 11.88
N VAL A 224 -10.43 0.40 11.70
CA VAL A 224 -10.98 0.15 10.36
C VAL A 224 -11.12 1.45 9.60
N VAL A 225 -10.71 1.46 8.34
CA VAL A 225 -10.86 2.57 7.41
C VAL A 225 -11.89 2.18 6.35
N GLN A 226 -12.94 2.97 6.19
CA GLN A 226 -13.96 2.77 5.17
C GLN A 226 -14.04 4.01 4.29
N LYS A 227 -13.48 3.92 3.08
CA LYS A 227 -13.61 4.98 2.06
C LYS A 227 -14.90 4.86 1.25
N ARG A 228 -15.53 3.68 1.23
CA ARG A 228 -16.70 3.38 0.39
C ARG A 228 -17.93 3.14 1.26
N HIS A 229 -18.67 4.22 1.52
CA HIS A 229 -19.95 4.23 2.24
C HIS A 229 -20.88 5.30 1.63
N HIS A 230 -22.07 5.44 2.20
CA HIS A 230 -23.13 6.29 1.68
C HIS A 230 -23.16 7.71 2.27
N THR A 231 -22.47 7.95 3.40
CA THR A 231 -22.37 9.28 4.05
C THR A 231 -21.69 10.32 3.15
N ARG A 232 -22.27 11.51 3.04
CA ARG A 232 -21.71 12.68 2.36
C ARG A 232 -21.86 13.89 3.26
N LEU A 233 -20.86 14.77 3.21
CA LEU A 233 -20.82 15.99 4.00
C LEU A 233 -20.77 17.20 3.06
N PHE A 234 -21.49 18.25 3.42
CA PHE A 234 -21.62 19.48 2.64
C PHE A 234 -21.46 20.68 3.56
N CYS A 235 -20.83 21.76 3.08
CA CYS A 235 -20.80 23.02 3.82
C CYS A 235 -22.22 23.60 3.90
N ALA A 236 -22.65 23.96 5.10
CA ALA A 236 -23.86 24.73 5.30
C ALA A 236 -23.74 26.09 4.61
N ASP A 237 -22.62 26.77 4.85
CA ASP A 237 -22.31 28.06 4.26
C ASP A 237 -21.64 27.94 2.89
N ARG A 238 -22.09 28.78 1.95
CA ARG A 238 -21.52 28.81 0.59
C ARG A 238 -20.08 29.29 0.56
N THR A 239 -19.67 30.10 1.54
CA THR A 239 -18.33 30.69 1.65
C THR A 239 -17.25 29.67 2.01
N GLU A 240 -17.62 28.57 2.67
CA GLU A 240 -16.67 27.50 3.04
C GLU A 240 -16.40 26.50 1.91
N ARG A 241 -17.18 26.57 0.82
CA ARG A 241 -17.07 25.65 -0.31
C ARG A 241 -15.74 25.85 -1.03
N VAL A 242 -14.95 24.79 -1.15
CA VAL A 242 -13.61 24.83 -1.76
C VAL A 242 -13.64 24.44 -3.23
N GLY A 243 -13.07 25.31 -4.06
CA GLY A 243 -12.83 25.07 -5.49
C GLY A 243 -14.09 24.93 -6.34
N ARG A 244 -13.91 24.56 -7.61
CA ARG A 244 -15.01 24.45 -8.58
C ARG A 244 -16.07 23.42 -8.19
N SER A 245 -15.68 22.34 -7.52
CA SER A 245 -16.61 21.31 -7.06
C SER A 245 -17.44 21.71 -5.85
N GLY A 246 -17.03 22.75 -5.12
CA GLY A 246 -17.72 23.24 -3.92
C GLY A 246 -17.79 22.21 -2.78
N ASN A 247 -16.70 21.46 -2.57
CA ASN A 247 -16.62 20.46 -1.50
C ASN A 247 -16.27 21.11 -0.15
N ILE A 248 -16.46 20.33 0.92
CA ILE A 248 -15.90 20.62 2.25
C ILE A 248 -14.36 20.71 2.19
N PRO A 249 -13.73 21.56 3.03
CA PRO A 249 -12.28 21.70 3.07
C PRO A 249 -11.58 20.42 3.53
N ALA A 250 -10.33 20.25 3.08
CA ALA A 250 -9.51 19.14 3.54
C ALA A 250 -9.22 19.29 5.04
N GLY A 251 -9.38 18.22 5.81
CA GLY A 251 -9.27 18.23 7.27
C GLY A 251 -10.60 18.39 8.01
N THR A 252 -11.73 18.52 7.30
CA THR A 252 -13.06 18.47 7.93
C THR A 252 -13.23 17.13 8.65
N THR A 253 -13.47 17.19 9.95
CA THR A 253 -13.67 16.03 10.84
C THR A 253 -15.05 16.12 11.47
N VAL A 254 -15.75 14.98 11.58
CA VAL A 254 -17.04 14.87 12.25
C VAL A 254 -17.03 13.63 13.13
N ASP A 255 -17.13 13.83 14.44
CA ASP A 255 -17.20 12.79 15.46
C ASP A 255 -18.44 12.90 16.37
N THR A 256 -19.36 13.82 16.05
CA THR A 256 -20.63 14.03 16.75
C THR A 256 -21.84 13.81 15.84
N ASP A 257 -23.01 13.60 16.47
CA ASP A 257 -24.36 13.55 15.90
C ASP A 257 -24.68 12.40 14.93
N ILE A 258 -23.80 12.15 13.96
CA ILE A 258 -23.98 11.18 12.87
C ILE A 258 -23.02 9.98 12.96
N THR A 259 -22.24 9.92 14.03
CA THR A 259 -21.34 8.82 14.41
C THR A 259 -22.05 7.78 15.28
N HIS A 260 -21.37 6.69 15.62
CA HIS A 260 -21.90 5.63 16.45
C HIS A 260 -22.26 6.17 17.86
N PRO A 261 -23.41 5.80 18.43
CA PRO A 261 -23.87 6.36 19.71
C PRO A 261 -23.01 5.97 20.93
N TYR A 262 -22.19 4.92 20.83
CA TYR A 262 -21.45 4.35 21.96
C TYR A 262 -20.00 3.94 21.65
N GLU A 263 -19.63 3.87 20.38
CA GLU A 263 -18.31 3.36 19.98
C GLU A 263 -17.45 4.52 19.52
N PHE A 264 -16.16 4.29 19.35
CA PHE A 264 -15.23 5.33 18.94
C PHE A 264 -15.05 5.32 17.43
N ASP A 265 -15.82 6.16 16.74
CA ASP A 265 -15.73 6.39 15.31
C ASP A 265 -15.72 7.89 14.96
N PHE A 266 -15.22 8.19 13.77
CA PHE A 266 -15.22 9.55 13.22
C PHE A 266 -15.10 9.54 11.70
N TYR A 267 -15.63 10.57 11.07
CA TYR A 267 -15.38 10.88 9.67
C TYR A 267 -14.24 11.89 9.55
N LEU A 268 -13.33 11.68 8.61
CA LEU A 268 -12.30 12.64 8.24
C LEU A 268 -12.23 12.77 6.72
N CYS A 269 -12.54 13.97 6.20
CA CYS A 269 -12.31 14.33 4.81
C CYS A 269 -10.90 14.91 4.65
N SER A 270 -9.89 14.04 4.64
CA SER A 270 -8.49 14.46 4.64
C SER A 270 -7.99 15.12 3.34
N HIS A 271 -8.77 15.12 2.26
CA HIS A 271 -8.31 15.49 0.91
C HIS A 271 -9.14 16.62 0.30
N ALA A 272 -8.52 17.40 -0.59
CA ALA A 272 -9.23 18.40 -1.38
C ALA A 272 -10.05 17.72 -2.50
N GLY A 273 -11.35 17.98 -2.55
CA GLY A 273 -12.25 17.50 -3.60
C GLY A 273 -11.98 18.22 -4.92
N ILE A 274 -11.48 17.49 -5.93
CA ILE A 274 -11.16 18.06 -7.26
C ILE A 274 -12.42 18.09 -8.14
N GLN A 275 -13.23 17.04 -8.06
CA GLN A 275 -14.40 16.84 -8.91
C GLN A 275 -15.45 16.00 -8.18
N GLY A 276 -16.72 16.27 -8.46
CA GLY A 276 -17.85 15.58 -7.83
C GLY A 276 -17.91 15.88 -6.33
N THR A 277 -18.59 15.01 -5.57
CA THR A 277 -18.67 15.10 -4.11
C THR A 277 -17.59 14.23 -3.47
N SER A 278 -16.80 14.82 -2.58
CA SER A 278 -15.79 14.12 -1.78
C SER A 278 -16.42 13.00 -0.94
N ARG A 279 -15.65 11.93 -0.72
CA ARG A 279 -16.02 10.85 0.20
C ARG A 279 -15.21 11.02 1.49
N PRO A 280 -15.78 11.55 2.58
CA PRO A 280 -15.09 11.65 3.86
C PRO A 280 -14.85 10.24 4.37
N SER A 281 -13.60 9.82 4.59
CA SER A 281 -13.36 8.43 5.02
C SER A 281 -13.81 8.26 6.46
N HIS A 282 -14.43 7.11 6.74
CA HIS A 282 -14.92 6.74 8.06
C HIS A 282 -13.88 5.88 8.77
N TYR A 283 -13.59 6.20 10.03
CA TYR A 283 -12.61 5.51 10.85
C TYR A 283 -13.31 4.97 12.08
N HIS A 284 -13.19 3.68 12.33
CA HIS A 284 -13.83 3.00 13.46
C HIS A 284 -12.78 2.28 14.29
N VAL A 285 -12.63 2.68 15.54
CA VAL A 285 -11.66 2.09 16.47
C VAL A 285 -12.29 0.85 17.09
N LEU A 286 -11.79 -0.32 16.67
CA LEU A 286 -12.30 -1.61 17.13
C LEU A 286 -11.57 -2.14 18.38
N TRP A 287 -10.35 -1.65 18.62
CA TRP A 287 -9.55 -2.01 19.78
C TRP A 287 -8.51 -0.93 20.05
N ASP A 288 -8.26 -0.60 21.32
CA ASP A 288 -7.25 0.39 21.67
C ASP A 288 -6.62 0.16 23.05
N ASP A 289 -5.50 -0.56 23.08
CA ASP A 289 -4.68 -0.69 24.29
C ASP A 289 -3.93 0.62 24.64
N ASN A 290 -3.82 1.56 23.68
CA ASN A 290 -3.03 2.78 23.85
C ASN A 290 -3.84 3.96 24.41
N CYS A 291 -5.16 3.79 24.56
CA CYS A 291 -6.10 4.75 25.14
C CYS A 291 -5.97 6.16 24.51
N PHE A 292 -6.01 6.23 23.19
CA PHE A 292 -6.00 7.49 22.47
C PHE A 292 -7.20 8.36 22.84
N THR A 293 -6.96 9.66 22.92
CA THR A 293 -8.03 10.65 22.87
C THR A 293 -8.53 10.82 21.43
N ALA A 294 -9.75 11.32 21.26
CA ALA A 294 -10.32 11.66 19.96
C ALA A 294 -9.38 12.61 19.18
N ASP A 295 -8.98 13.71 19.81
CA ASP A 295 -8.08 14.71 19.21
C ASP A 295 -6.74 14.11 18.76
N GLU A 296 -6.09 13.31 19.61
CA GLU A 296 -4.79 12.72 19.28
C GLU A 296 -4.90 11.77 18.08
N LEU A 297 -5.93 10.93 18.06
CA LEU A 297 -6.10 9.94 16.98
C LEU A 297 -6.55 10.57 15.66
N GLN A 298 -7.45 11.55 15.71
CA GLN A 298 -7.90 12.29 14.53
C GLN A 298 -6.74 13.08 13.92
N LEU A 299 -5.96 13.78 14.74
CA LEU A 299 -4.76 14.51 14.30
C LEU A 299 -3.71 13.56 13.71
N LEU A 300 -3.42 12.44 14.39
CA LEU A 300 -2.50 11.42 13.90
C LEU A 300 -2.93 10.89 12.52
N THR A 301 -4.20 10.53 12.40
CA THR A 301 -4.78 10.00 11.15
C THR A 301 -4.67 11.02 10.02
N TYR A 302 -4.95 12.30 10.30
CA TYR A 302 -4.80 13.37 9.32
C TYR A 302 -3.34 13.61 8.93
N GLN A 303 -2.40 13.61 9.89
CA GLN A 303 -0.97 13.74 9.58
C GLN A 303 -0.46 12.59 8.70
N LEU A 304 -0.88 11.35 8.97
CA LEU A 304 -0.51 10.21 8.13
C LEU A 304 -1.04 10.32 6.69
N CYS A 305 -2.11 11.08 6.44
CA CYS A 305 -2.59 11.39 5.09
C CYS A 305 -1.65 12.32 4.30
N HIS A 306 -0.71 12.99 4.97
CA HIS A 306 0.30 13.87 4.36
C HIS A 306 1.64 13.18 4.10
N THR A 307 1.81 11.93 4.54
CA THR A 307 3.06 11.17 4.37
C THR A 307 3.11 10.38 3.05
N TYR A 308 2.07 10.47 2.21
CA TYR A 308 1.98 9.71 0.97
C TYR A 308 2.93 10.24 -0.11
N VAL A 309 4.03 9.52 -0.29
CA VAL A 309 5.18 9.93 -1.11
C VAL A 309 4.96 10.17 -2.61
N ARG A 310 3.82 9.80 -3.21
CA ARG A 310 3.62 9.89 -4.67
C ARG A 310 3.09 11.25 -5.15
N CYS A 311 2.73 12.14 -4.25
CA CYS A 311 2.28 13.50 -4.56
C CYS A 311 2.51 14.45 -3.38
N THR A 312 2.49 15.75 -3.65
CA THR A 312 2.58 16.81 -2.63
C THR A 312 1.19 17.29 -2.21
N ARG A 313 0.32 16.34 -1.84
CA ARG A 313 -1.08 16.59 -1.43
C ARG A 313 -1.46 15.65 -0.31
N SER A 314 -2.32 16.10 0.59
CA SER A 314 -3.03 15.18 1.48
C SER A 314 -3.94 14.25 0.68
N VAL A 315 -3.84 12.95 0.94
CA VAL A 315 -4.64 11.91 0.28
C VAL A 315 -5.83 11.49 1.16
N SER A 316 -6.79 10.79 0.57
CA SER A 316 -8.10 10.54 1.21
C SER A 316 -8.10 9.55 2.38
N ILE A 317 -7.03 8.77 2.55
CA ILE A 317 -6.84 7.79 3.63
C ILE A 317 -5.35 7.81 4.01
N PRO A 318 -4.96 7.32 5.20
CA PRO A 318 -3.56 7.32 5.64
C PRO A 318 -2.64 6.62 4.64
N ALA A 319 -1.42 7.12 4.47
CA ALA A 319 -0.42 6.51 3.61
C ALA A 319 -0.26 4.98 3.81
N PRO A 320 -0.20 4.42 5.04
CA PRO A 320 -0.12 2.97 5.22
C PRO A 320 -1.26 2.20 4.53
N ALA A 321 -2.51 2.61 4.71
CA ALA A 321 -3.67 1.98 4.07
C ALA A 321 -3.59 2.13 2.53
N TYR A 322 -3.20 3.31 2.04
CA TYR A 322 -3.00 3.55 0.61
C TYR A 322 -1.92 2.64 0.01
N TYR A 323 -0.83 2.40 0.73
CA TYR A 323 0.26 1.53 0.30
C TYR A 323 -0.14 0.06 0.27
N ALA A 324 -0.91 -0.42 1.25
CA ALA A 324 -1.44 -1.79 1.24
C ALA A 324 -2.24 -2.07 -0.04
N HIS A 325 -3.12 -1.14 -0.44
CA HIS A 325 -3.84 -1.23 -1.72
C HIS A 325 -2.89 -1.24 -2.94
N LEU A 326 -1.82 -0.44 -2.95
CA LEU A 326 -0.82 -0.47 -4.04
C LEU A 326 -0.08 -1.81 -4.11
N VAL A 327 0.23 -2.41 -2.97
CA VAL A 327 0.89 -3.73 -2.88
C VAL A 327 -0.04 -4.82 -3.39
N ALA A 328 -1.31 -4.85 -2.94
CA ALA A 328 -2.30 -5.82 -3.41
C ALA A 328 -2.53 -5.72 -4.93
N PHE A 329 -2.62 -4.49 -5.45
CA PHE A 329 -2.75 -4.25 -6.89
C PHE A 329 -1.50 -4.67 -7.68
N ARG A 330 -0.29 -4.47 -7.11
CA ARG A 330 0.95 -4.94 -7.72
C ARG A 330 1.01 -6.47 -7.78
N ALA A 331 0.66 -7.15 -6.71
CA ALA A 331 0.59 -8.61 -6.69
C ALA A 331 -0.45 -9.14 -7.69
N ARG A 332 -1.57 -8.45 -7.89
CA ARG A 332 -2.51 -8.80 -8.97
C ARG A 332 -1.86 -8.74 -10.35
N TYR A 333 -0.99 -7.77 -10.62
CA TYR A 333 -0.21 -7.73 -11.87
C TYR A 333 0.78 -8.89 -11.99
N HIS A 334 1.40 -9.33 -10.90
CA HIS A 334 2.31 -10.48 -10.91
C HIS A 334 1.59 -11.81 -11.20
N LEU A 335 0.26 -11.86 -11.06
CA LEU A 335 -0.55 -13.03 -11.36
C LEU A 335 -1.04 -13.10 -12.83
N VAL A 336 -0.89 -12.04 -13.63
CA VAL A 336 -1.53 -11.92 -14.97
C VAL A 336 -1.08 -13.02 -15.95
N ASP A 337 0.20 -13.40 -15.97
CA ASP A 337 0.68 -14.40 -16.94
C ASP A 337 0.23 -15.83 -16.61
N LYS A 338 0.03 -16.14 -15.33
CA LYS A 338 -0.57 -17.44 -14.90
C LYS A 338 -2.08 -17.50 -15.10
N GLU A 339 -2.70 -16.41 -15.53
CA GLU A 339 -4.13 -16.36 -15.83
C GLU A 339 -4.42 -16.49 -17.34
N HIS A 340 -3.43 -16.25 -18.21
CA HIS A 340 -3.57 -16.33 -19.67
C HIS A 340 -3.33 -17.74 -20.26
N ASP A 341 -2.59 -18.62 -19.57
CA ASP A 341 -2.39 -20.04 -19.95
C ASP A 341 -3.69 -20.89 -19.97
N SER A 342 -4.86 -20.27 -19.74
CA SER A 342 -6.17 -20.94 -19.75
C SER A 342 -7.08 -20.53 -20.91
N ALA A 343 -6.63 -19.67 -21.84
CA ALA A 343 -7.49 -19.16 -22.93
C ALA A 343 -7.22 -19.78 -24.32
N GLU A 344 -6.10 -20.49 -24.53
CA GLU A 344 -5.80 -21.16 -25.79
C GLU A 344 -5.40 -22.61 -25.55
N GLY A 345 -6.31 -23.54 -25.85
CA GLY A 345 -6.05 -24.98 -25.75
C GLY A 345 -7.27 -25.78 -25.30
N SER A 346 -8.26 -25.92 -26.18
CA SER A 346 -9.32 -26.91 -26.02
C SER A 346 -8.74 -28.32 -26.19
N HIS A 347 -8.33 -28.95 -25.10
CA HIS A 347 -8.25 -30.41 -25.02
C HIS A 347 -8.95 -30.90 -23.75
N VAL A 348 -10.02 -31.66 -23.99
CA VAL A 348 -10.79 -32.36 -22.97
C VAL A 348 -10.00 -33.59 -22.53
N SER A 349 -9.55 -33.63 -21.28
CA SER A 349 -9.65 -34.81 -20.39
C SER A 349 -8.95 -34.56 -19.05
N GLY A 350 -9.64 -34.89 -17.96
CA GLY A 350 -9.01 -35.29 -16.70
C GLY A 350 -8.63 -34.19 -15.70
N GLN A 351 -9.43 -34.11 -14.63
CA GLN A 351 -9.13 -33.54 -13.32
C GLN A 351 -9.16 -32.00 -13.17
N SER A 352 -10.00 -31.59 -12.23
CA SER A 352 -10.14 -30.25 -11.67
C SER A 352 -8.84 -29.75 -11.06
N ASN A 353 -8.00 -29.05 -11.83
CA ASN A 353 -6.92 -28.25 -11.26
C ASN A 353 -7.49 -26.92 -10.73
N GLY A 354 -8.01 -26.97 -9.49
CA GLY A 354 -7.95 -25.80 -8.62
C GLY A 354 -6.50 -25.32 -8.62
N ARG A 355 -6.28 -24.07 -9.06
CA ARG A 355 -4.94 -23.48 -9.23
C ARG A 355 -4.10 -23.76 -7.99
N ASP A 356 -2.95 -24.42 -8.18
CA ASP A 356 -2.05 -24.80 -7.09
C ASP A 356 -1.74 -23.57 -6.20
N PRO A 357 -2.18 -23.58 -4.93
CA PRO A 357 -1.94 -22.47 -4.00
C PRO A 357 -0.45 -22.11 -3.88
N GLN A 358 0.45 -23.09 -4.00
CA GLN A 358 1.89 -22.87 -3.94
C GLN A 358 2.39 -22.08 -5.16
N ALA A 359 1.89 -22.42 -6.35
CA ALA A 359 2.23 -21.69 -7.57
C ALA A 359 1.77 -20.22 -7.52
N LEU A 360 0.59 -19.94 -6.95
CA LEU A 360 0.07 -18.58 -6.77
C LEU A 360 0.88 -17.81 -5.72
N ALA A 361 1.23 -18.45 -4.60
CA ALA A 361 2.08 -17.86 -3.57
C ALA A 361 3.48 -17.50 -4.12
N LYS A 362 4.10 -18.39 -4.90
CA LYS A 362 5.40 -18.14 -5.54
C LYS A 362 5.36 -16.98 -6.54
N ALA A 363 4.22 -16.75 -7.20
CA ALA A 363 4.09 -15.68 -8.18
C ALA A 363 4.07 -14.27 -7.54
N VAL A 364 3.54 -14.15 -6.32
CA VAL A 364 3.51 -12.87 -5.59
C VAL A 364 4.72 -12.69 -4.67
N GLN A 365 5.58 -13.72 -4.56
CA GLN A 365 6.80 -13.64 -3.76
C GLN A 365 7.79 -12.68 -4.40
N ILE A 366 8.19 -11.67 -3.62
CA ILE A 366 9.11 -10.62 -4.04
C ILE A 366 10.56 -11.12 -3.89
N HIS A 367 11.44 -10.68 -4.81
CA HIS A 367 12.87 -10.99 -4.77
C HIS A 367 13.52 -10.47 -3.48
N GLN A 368 14.55 -11.17 -2.96
CA GLN A 368 15.21 -10.83 -1.70
C GLN A 368 15.70 -9.37 -1.65
N ASP A 369 16.31 -8.88 -2.73
CA ASP A 369 16.79 -7.49 -2.87
C ASP A 369 15.65 -6.46 -2.91
N THR A 370 14.44 -6.87 -3.28
CA THR A 370 13.26 -6.01 -3.38
C THR A 370 12.45 -5.96 -2.08
N LEU A 371 12.57 -6.98 -1.20
CA LEU A 371 11.78 -7.09 0.05
C LEU A 371 11.86 -5.85 0.95
N ARG A 372 12.97 -5.12 0.91
CA ARG A 372 13.23 -3.94 1.76
C ARG A 372 12.98 -2.61 1.05
N THR A 373 12.36 -2.65 -0.13
CA THR A 373 12.16 -1.48 -0.99
C THR A 373 10.68 -1.13 -1.12
N MET A 374 10.39 0.13 -1.45
CA MET A 374 9.04 0.58 -1.80
C MET A 374 8.75 0.35 -3.29
N TYR A 375 8.95 -0.88 -3.78
CA TYR A 375 8.76 -1.26 -5.20
C TYR A 375 7.33 -0.95 -5.72
N PHE A 376 6.36 -0.95 -4.82
CA PHE A 376 4.94 -0.64 -5.08
C PHE A 376 4.68 0.85 -5.40
N ALA A 377 5.64 1.75 -5.15
CA ALA A 377 5.50 3.20 -5.30
C ALA A 377 5.25 3.71 -6.73
#